data_AF-A0A0E3S3V1-F1
#
_entry.id   AF-A0A0E3S3V1-F1
#
_cell.length_a   1.000
_cell.length_b   1.000
_cell.length_c   1.000
_cell.angle_alpha   90.00
_cell.angle_beta   90.00
_cell.angle_gamma   90.00
#
_symmetry.space_group_name_H-M   'P 1'
#
loop_
_entity.id
_entity.type
_entity.pdbx_description
1 polymer ?
#
loop_
_entity_poly.entity_id
_entity_poly.type
_entity_poly.pdbx_seq_one_letter_code
_entity_poly.pdbx_strand_id
1 'polypeptide(L)' 'MNLTKKQIEIGGFLVFLALYLVFFNLAFRFEGSGDPIYAPGTLIFAFLGYWLGGYLYDKYLRKNPD' A
#
# COMPACT_ATOMS: atom_id res chain seq x y z
N MET A 1 -2.85 -24.10 -3.76
CA MET A 1 -3.44 -23.18 -4.75
C MET A 1 -2.39 -22.15 -5.11
N ASN A 2 -1.67 -22.32 -6.23
CA ASN A 2 -0.62 -21.37 -6.62
C ASN A 2 -1.29 -20.08 -7.08
N LEU A 3 -1.26 -19.06 -6.23
CA LEU A 3 -1.69 -17.71 -6.60
C LEU A 3 -0.77 -17.22 -7.71
N THR A 4 -1.35 -16.83 -8.84
CA THR A 4 -0.57 -16.24 -9.92
C THR A 4 0.00 -14.90 -9.45
N LYS A 5 1.19 -14.51 -9.93
CA LYS A 5 1.88 -13.25 -9.57
C LYS A 5 0.94 -12.04 -9.60
N LYS A 6 0.04 -12.00 -10.59
CA LYS A 6 -1.00 -10.97 -10.77
C LYS A 6 -1.99 -10.91 -9.60
N GLN A 7 -2.38 -12.05 -9.03
CA GLN A 7 -3.28 -12.11 -7.87
C GLN A 7 -2.59 -11.63 -6.58
N ILE A 8 -1.30 -11.90 -6.42
CA ILE A 8 -0.51 -11.40 -5.29
C ILE A 8 -0.37 -9.88 -5.38
N GLU A 9 -0.10 -9.34 -6.57
CA GLU A 9 -0.01 -7.90 -6.79
C GLU A 9 -1.35 -7.20 -6.54
N ILE A 10 -2.46 -7.75 -7.03
CA ILE A 10 -3.81 -7.22 -6.79
C ILE A 10 -4.16 -7.31 -5.29
N GLY A 11 -3.87 -8.44 -4.64
CA GLY A 11 -4.09 -8.62 -3.21
C GLY A 11 -3.26 -7.63 -2.37
N GLY A 12 -1.98 -7.46 -2.71
CA GLY A 12 -1.10 -6.49 -2.07
C GLY A 12 -1.61 -5.06 -2.23
N PHE A 13 -2.05 -4.69 -3.43
CA PHE A 13 -2.64 -3.37 -3.70
C PHE A 13 -3.94 -3.15 -2.90
N LEU A 14 -4.82 -4.14 -2.79
CA LEU A 14 -6.06 -4.03 -2.04
C LEU A 14 -5.82 -3.88 -0.52
N VAL A 15 -4.91 -4.69 0.04
CA VAL A 15 -4.52 -4.57 1.46
C VAL A 15 -3.90 -3.20 1.71
N PHE A 16 -3.05 -2.75 0.80
CA PHE A 16 -2.43 -1.44 0.86
C PHE A 16 -3.44 -0.30 0.84
N LEU A 17 -4.39 -0.34 -0.11
CA LEU A 17 -5.45 0.66 -0.24
C LEU A 17 -6.32 0.73 1.02
N ALA A 18 -6.67 -0.41 1.60
CA ALA A 18 -7.44 -0.48 2.82
C ALA A 18 -6.68 0.13 4.02
N LEU A 19 -5.40 -0.24 4.20
CA LEU A 19 -4.56 0.33 5.27
C LEU A 19 -4.38 1.83 5.09
N TYR A 20 -4.17 2.29 3.87
CA TYR A 20 -4.05 3.71 3.54
C TYR A 20 -5.31 4.50 3.93
N LEU A 21 -6.49 4.04 3.51
CA LEU A 21 -7.76 4.71 3.82
C LEU A 21 -8.04 4.73 5.32
N VAL A 22 -7.71 3.64 6.03
CA VAL A 22 -7.87 3.52 7.48
C VAL A 22 -6.91 4.45 8.23
N PHE A 23 -5.63 4.46 7.85
CA PHE A 23 -4.61 5.27 8.52
C PHE A 23 -4.89 6.77 8.37
N PHE A 24 -5.25 7.21 7.16
CA PHE A 24 -5.59 8.62 6.93
C PHE A 24 -6.93 9.00 7.61
N ASN A 25 -7.96 8.16 7.56
CA ASN A 25 -9.19 8.44 8.32
C ASN A 25 -8.93 8.55 9.83
N LEU A 26 -8.11 7.66 10.39
CA LEU A 26 -7.74 7.71 11.80
C LEU A 26 -6.91 8.95 12.13
N ALA A 27 -5.87 9.25 11.35
CA ALA A 27 -5.01 10.41 11.55
C ALA A 27 -5.82 11.71 11.53
N PHE A 28 -6.71 11.88 10.56
CA PHE A 28 -7.53 13.09 10.44
C PHE A 28 -8.65 13.18 11.47
N ARG A 29 -9.16 12.05 11.98
CA ARG A 29 -10.08 12.07 13.13
C ARG A 29 -9.44 12.73 14.36
N PHE A 30 -8.12 12.62 14.53
CA PHE A 30 -7.41 13.33 15.60
C PHE A 30 -7.18 14.81 15.29
N GLU A 31 -7.21 15.23 14.03
CA GLU A 31 -7.00 16.61 13.58
C GLU A 31 -8.29 17.45 13.58
N GLY A 32 -9.45 16.83 13.79
CA GLY A 32 -10.73 17.53 13.98
C GLY A 32 -11.33 18.15 12.72
N SER A 33 -10.77 17.90 11.54
CA SER A 33 -11.32 18.35 10.26
C SER A 33 -12.56 17.53 9.89
N GLY A 34 -13.72 18.16 9.80
CA GLY A 34 -15.01 17.51 9.54
C GLY A 34 -15.20 16.96 8.11
N ASP A 35 -14.25 17.19 7.21
CA ASP A 35 -14.34 16.76 5.81
C ASP A 35 -13.44 15.55 5.53
N PRO A 36 -13.93 14.52 4.82
CA PRO A 36 -13.11 13.38 4.43
C PRO A 36 -12.04 13.82 3.43
N ILE A 37 -10.78 13.85 3.87
CA ILE A 37 -9.65 14.20 3.03
C ILE A 37 -9.31 12.99 2.15
N TYR A 38 -9.99 12.93 1.00
CA TYR A 38 -9.46 12.23 -0.16
C TYR A 38 -8.31 13.09 -0.70
N ALA A 39 -7.10 12.94 -0.14
CA ALA A 39 -5.90 13.61 -0.63
C ALA A 39 -5.26 12.77 -1.74
N PRO A 40 -5.53 13.05 -3.03
CA PRO A 40 -4.95 12.27 -4.13
C PRO A 40 -3.42 12.24 -4.09
N GLY A 41 -2.79 13.25 -3.47
CA GLY A 41 -1.34 13.28 -3.25
C GLY A 41 -0.83 12.13 -2.37
N THR A 42 -1.56 11.74 -1.32
CA THR A 42 -1.07 10.68 -0.44
C THR A 42 -1.22 9.31 -1.08
N LEU A 43 -2.17 9.12 -2.02
CA LEU A 43 -2.30 7.93 -2.87
C LEU A 43 -1.08 7.74 -3.80
N ILE A 44 -0.47 8.84 -4.26
CA ILE A 44 0.75 8.82 -5.08
C ILE A 44 1.96 8.39 -4.24
N PHE A 45 2.14 8.99 -3.05
CA PHE A 45 3.21 8.58 -2.12
C PHE A 45 3.06 7.12 -1.69
N ALA A 46 1.81 6.71 -1.49
CA ALA A 46 1.42 5.38 -1.12
C ALA A 46 1.79 4.38 -2.24
N PHE A 47 1.45 4.68 -3.50
CA PHE A 47 1.84 3.87 -4.66
C PHE A 47 3.37 3.79 -4.83
N LEU A 48 4.09 4.91 -4.67
CA LEU A 48 5.55 4.93 -4.71
C LEU A 48 6.17 4.08 -3.60
N GLY A 49 5.59 4.10 -2.40
CA GLY A 49 6.00 3.26 -1.28
C GLY A 49 5.81 1.76 -1.55
N TYR A 50 4.68 1.37 -2.13
CA TYR A 50 4.43 -0.02 -2.55
C TYR A 50 5.43 -0.47 -3.62
N TRP A 51 5.66 0.36 -4.65
CA TRP A 51 6.62 0.05 -5.71
C TRP A 51 8.06 -0.07 -5.19
N LEU A 52 8.47 0.86 -4.31
CA LEU A 52 9.78 0.82 -3.66
C LEU A 52 9.91 -0.41 -2.76
N GLY A 53 8.88 -0.73 -1.97
CA GLY A 53 8.86 -1.93 -1.13
C GLY A 53 8.99 -3.21 -1.95
N GLY A 54 8.28 -3.31 -3.07
CA GLY A 54 8.40 -4.42 -4.02
C GLY A 54 9.80 -4.52 -4.64
N TYR A 55 10.38 -3.39 -5.05
CA TYR A 55 11.76 -3.35 -5.56
C TYR A 55 12.79 -3.78 -4.51
N LEU A 56 12.66 -3.29 -3.27
CA LEU A 56 13.56 -3.64 -2.17
C LEU A 56 13.41 -5.12 -1.79
N TYR A 57 12.19 -5.65 -1.79
CA TYR A 57 11.93 -7.08 -1.57
C TYR A 57 12.62 -7.93 -2.64
N ASP A 58 12.44 -7.60 -3.93
CA ASP A 58 13.03 -8.36 -5.03
C ASP A 58 14.56 -8.26 -5.04
N LYS A 59 15.11 -7.10 -4.70
CA LYS A 59 16.56 -6.86 -4.73
C LYS A 59 17.31 -7.44 -3.54
N TYR A 60 16.70 -7.41 -2.35
CA TYR A 60 17.41 -7.70 -1.10
C TYR A 60 16.87 -8.92 -0.35
N LEU A 61 15.58 -9.24 -0.49
CA LEU A 61 14.94 -10.35 0.25
C LEU A 61 14.67 -11.56 -0.64
N ARG A 62 14.51 -11.40 -1.96
CA ARG A 62 14.44 -12.51 -2.91
C ARG A 62 15.84 -13.04 -3.23
N LYS A 63 16.51 -13.54 -2.21
CA LYS A 63 17.68 -14.42 -2.35
C LYS A 63 17.21 -15.83 -2.00
N ASN A 64 17.25 -16.71 -3.01
CA ASN A 64 16.86 -18.13 -3.05
C ASN A 64 15.42 -18.40 -3.53
N PRO A 65 15.21 -18.52 -4.86
CA PRO A 65 14.35 -19.57 -5.38
C PRO A 65 15.14 -20.88 -5.40
N ASP A 66 14.78 -21.81 -4.53
CA ASP A 66 15.00 -23.24 -4.80
C ASP A 66 14.01 -23.70 -5.90
#